data_AF-A0A978TWI7-F1
#
_entry.id   AF-A0A978TWI7-F1
#
_cell.length_a   1.000
_cell.length_b   1.000
_cell.length_c   1.000
_cell.angle_alpha   90.00
_cell.angle_beta   90.00
_cell.angle_gamma   90.00
#
_symmetry.space_group_name_H-M   'P 1'
#
loop_
_entity.id
_entity.type
_entity.pdbx_description
1 polymer ?
#
loop_
_entity_poly.entity_id
_entity_poly.type
_entity_poly.pdbx_seq_one_letter_code
_entity_poly.pdbx_strand_id
1 'polypeptide(L)'
;MKHQRHPFLNLIPILIFLETIALWTLPQPARSQTLAIDLETPQTQAFEPPPDDGEPESTAGGGSRNDSCLTETEKVAVVLEPASEDLPPRVSIVLPPTTARALVVKIEDDRDHLVYYDIVTIDRSSAASSPISPDAAVALEAGEKYHWTISAICGEILTVNDPTAEGSLVPQAVPESSLVGIEAIVAPPTPETK
;
A
#
# COMPACT_ATOMS: atom_id res chain seq x y z
N MET A 1 -10.98 -15.55 83.77
CA MET A 1 -9.96 -16.19 82.91
C MET A 1 -10.07 -15.49 81.54
N LYS A 2 -9.39 -14.37 81.27
CA LYS A 2 -7.96 -14.15 80.94
C LYS A 2 -7.47 -14.94 79.72
N HIS A 3 -7.50 -14.27 78.55
CA HIS A 3 -6.56 -14.23 77.43
C HIS A 3 -7.32 -13.54 76.27
N GLN A 4 -7.06 -12.32 75.77
CA GLN A 4 -5.88 -11.48 75.57
C GLN A 4 -4.72 -12.19 74.84
N ARG A 5 -4.66 -11.99 73.51
CA ARG A 5 -3.41 -11.76 72.74
C ARG A 5 -3.68 -11.22 71.32
N HIS A 6 -3.30 -9.95 71.19
CA HIS A 6 -2.80 -9.14 70.08
C HIS A 6 -3.09 -9.45 68.60
N PRO A 7 -3.47 -8.40 67.83
CA PRO A 7 -3.38 -8.35 66.38
C PRO A 7 -1.99 -7.84 65.98
N PHE A 8 -1.18 -8.63 65.28
CA PHE A 8 0.07 -8.09 64.73
C PHE A 8 0.54 -8.89 63.51
N LEU A 9 0.76 -8.14 62.43
CA LEU A 9 1.82 -8.34 61.44
C LEU A 9 1.77 -9.60 60.56
N ASN A 10 1.21 -9.44 59.35
CA ASN A 10 1.50 -10.33 58.22
C ASN A 10 1.63 -9.51 56.92
N LEU A 11 2.55 -8.52 56.93
CA LEU A 11 2.88 -7.65 55.79
C LEU A 11 4.41 -7.58 55.59
N ILE A 12 5.11 -8.72 55.65
CA ILE A 12 6.56 -8.79 55.39
C ILE A 12 6.91 -10.09 54.62
N PRO A 13 6.41 -10.28 53.39
CA PRO A 13 7.35 -10.78 52.39
C PRO A 13 7.24 -10.14 50.99
N ILE A 14 6.45 -9.07 50.81
CA ILE A 14 6.19 -8.51 49.46
C ILE A 14 7.18 -7.36 49.09
N LEU A 15 8.04 -6.92 50.01
CA LEU A 15 8.95 -5.78 49.79
C LEU A 15 10.39 -6.14 49.41
N ILE A 16 10.71 -7.38 49.02
CA ILE A 16 12.09 -7.76 48.60
C ILE A 16 12.17 -8.20 47.12
N PHE A 17 11.09 -8.09 46.35
CA PHE A 17 11.11 -8.45 44.92
C PHE A 17 11.07 -7.25 43.94
N LEU A 18 11.13 -6.01 44.45
CA LEU A 18 11.01 -4.80 43.62
C LEU A 18 12.31 -3.99 43.41
N GLU A 19 13.42 -4.32 44.08
CA GLU A 19 14.66 -3.50 43.97
C GLU A 19 15.82 -4.14 43.19
N THR A 20 15.69 -5.34 42.61
CA THR A 20 16.81 -5.98 41.90
C THR A 20 16.77 -5.85 40.37
N ILE A 21 15.78 -5.20 39.77
CA ILE A 21 15.67 -5.08 38.30
C ILE A 21 16.36 -3.80 37.75
N ALA A 22 16.88 -2.92 38.62
CA ALA A 22 17.43 -1.63 38.19
C ALA A 22 18.94 -1.61 37.85
N LEU A 23 19.67 -2.74 37.87
CA LEU A 23 21.13 -2.75 37.66
C LEU A 23 21.62 -3.26 36.30
N TRP A 24 20.73 -3.53 35.33
CA TRP A 24 21.14 -4.05 34.01
C TRP A 24 20.95 -3.10 32.83
N THR A 25 20.60 -1.83 33.07
CA THR A 25 20.46 -0.83 32.01
C THR A 25 21.64 0.13 31.96
N LEU A 26 22.87 -0.38 31.91
CA LEU A 26 23.97 0.45 31.42
C LEU A 26 23.83 0.54 29.90
N PRO A 27 23.71 1.74 29.30
CA PRO A 27 23.79 1.89 27.86
C PRO A 27 25.19 1.41 27.44
N GLN A 28 25.23 0.30 26.71
CA GLN A 28 26.48 -0.13 26.08
C GLN A 28 26.88 0.97 25.09
N PRO A 29 28.16 1.39 25.06
CA PRO A 29 28.62 2.23 23.97
C PRO A 29 28.41 1.44 22.68
N ALA A 30 27.47 1.87 21.85
CA ALA A 30 27.27 1.34 20.52
C ALA A 30 28.57 1.58 19.75
N ARG A 31 29.38 0.52 19.63
CA ARG A 31 30.56 0.56 18.79
C ARG A 31 30.04 0.60 17.36
N SER A 32 29.95 1.80 16.80
CA SER A 32 29.74 1.98 15.36
C SER A 32 30.89 1.26 14.67
N GLN A 33 30.59 0.08 14.14
CA GLN A 33 31.47 -0.56 13.19
C GLN A 33 31.26 0.21 11.91
N THR A 34 32.06 1.27 11.71
CA THR A 34 32.36 1.69 10.36
C THR A 34 33.03 0.49 9.74
N LEU A 35 32.25 -0.33 9.03
CA LEU A 35 32.75 -1.20 7.99
C LEU A 35 33.50 -0.24 7.08
N ALA A 36 34.83 -0.17 7.27
CA ALA A 36 35.70 0.18 6.19
C ALA A 36 35.39 -0.89 5.15
N ILE A 37 34.52 -0.54 4.20
CA ILE A 37 34.47 -1.22 2.93
C ILE A 37 35.88 -1.00 2.41
N ASP A 38 36.75 -1.99 2.67
CA ASP A 38 37.97 -2.12 1.93
C ASP A 38 37.48 -2.16 0.48
N LEU A 39 37.81 -1.11 -0.26
CA LEU A 39 37.43 -1.00 -1.65
C LEU A 39 38.31 -2.04 -2.35
N GLU A 40 37.90 -3.30 -2.21
CA GLU A 40 38.51 -4.43 -2.87
C GLU A 40 38.52 -4.02 -4.33
N THR A 41 39.73 -3.82 -4.82
CA THR A 41 39.98 -3.40 -6.19
C THR A 41 39.14 -4.33 -7.07
N PRO A 42 38.30 -3.80 -7.98
CA PRO A 42 37.40 -4.63 -8.77
C PRO A 42 38.25 -5.76 -9.36
N GLN A 43 38.03 -6.97 -8.85
CA GLN A 43 38.71 -8.16 -9.35
C GLN A 43 38.11 -8.40 -10.71
N THR A 44 38.74 -7.81 -11.72
CA THR A 44 38.48 -8.12 -13.12
C THR A 44 38.93 -9.56 -13.32
N GLN A 45 38.04 -10.51 -13.01
CA GLN A 45 38.21 -11.87 -13.49
C GLN A 45 38.03 -11.82 -15.01
N ALA A 46 39.15 -11.73 -15.71
CA ALA A 46 39.16 -11.95 -17.14
C ALA A 46 38.77 -13.41 -17.36
N PHE A 47 37.63 -13.63 -18.02
CA PHE A 47 37.30 -14.93 -18.56
C PHE A 47 38.22 -15.15 -19.77
N GLU A 48 39.24 -15.99 -19.61
CA GLU A 48 40.01 -16.46 -20.74
C GLU A 48 39.17 -17.52 -21.48
N PRO A 49 38.76 -17.27 -22.73
CA PRO A 49 38.06 -18.27 -23.52
C PRO A 49 38.99 -19.45 -23.81
N PRO A 50 38.46 -20.68 -23.98
CA PRO A 50 39.24 -21.81 -24.43
C PRO A 50 40.03 -21.46 -25.71
N PRO A 51 41.29 -21.90 -25.85
CA PRO A 51 42.19 -21.43 -26.91
C PRO A 51 41.74 -21.75 -28.34
N ASP A 52 40.80 -22.68 -28.51
CA ASP A 52 40.28 -23.13 -29.80
C ASP A 52 38.89 -22.55 -30.13
N ASP A 53 38.27 -21.83 -29.19
CA ASP A 53 36.98 -21.17 -29.38
C ASP A 53 37.24 -19.68 -29.62
N GLY A 54 37.36 -19.30 -30.90
CA GLY A 54 37.46 -17.90 -31.29
C GLY A 54 36.30 -17.04 -30.77
N GLU A 55 36.46 -15.72 -30.81
CA GLU A 55 35.39 -14.79 -30.43
C GLU A 55 34.13 -15.06 -31.26
N PRO A 56 32.93 -15.13 -30.65
CA PRO A 56 31.70 -15.32 -31.41
C PRO A 56 31.54 -14.20 -32.44
N GLU A 57 31.34 -14.55 -33.71
CA GLU A 57 31.21 -13.59 -34.81
C GLU A 57 30.02 -12.62 -34.63
N SER A 58 29.06 -13.00 -33.78
CA SER A 58 27.96 -12.15 -33.37
C SER A 58 27.52 -12.51 -31.95
N THR A 59 27.35 -11.49 -31.12
CA THR A 59 26.61 -11.59 -29.85
C THR A 59 25.24 -10.93 -30.04
N ALA A 60 24.18 -11.62 -29.64
CA ALA A 60 22.84 -11.04 -29.58
C ALA A 60 22.47 -10.85 -28.11
N GLY A 61 22.09 -9.63 -27.73
CA GLY A 61 21.56 -9.37 -26.39
C GLY A 61 20.24 -10.12 -26.21
N GLY A 62 20.18 -11.05 -25.26
CA GLY A 62 18.98 -11.86 -24.97
C GLY A 62 17.84 -11.12 -24.27
N GLY A 63 17.88 -9.80 -24.20
CA GLY A 63 16.87 -8.99 -23.51
C GLY A 63 15.75 -8.56 -24.45
N SER A 64 14.71 -9.39 -24.61
CA SER A 64 13.42 -8.90 -25.13
C SER A 64 12.61 -8.30 -23.98
N ARG A 65 12.24 -7.02 -24.06
CA ARG A 65 11.37 -6.34 -23.07
C ARG A 65 10.13 -5.74 -23.73
N ASN A 66 9.51 -6.45 -24.67
CA ASN A 66 8.50 -5.87 -25.56
C ASN A 66 7.07 -6.41 -25.39
N ASP A 67 6.82 -7.31 -24.44
CA ASP A 67 5.49 -7.91 -24.23
C ASP A 67 4.78 -7.35 -22.99
N SER A 68 4.72 -6.02 -22.86
CA SER A 68 3.90 -5.39 -21.83
C SER A 68 2.44 -5.34 -22.30
N CYS A 69 1.51 -5.88 -21.51
CA CYS A 69 0.08 -5.72 -21.77
C CYS A 69 -0.46 -4.34 -21.37
N LEU A 70 0.36 -3.48 -20.75
CA LEU A 70 0.09 -2.06 -20.54
C LEU A 70 1.02 -1.23 -21.41
N THR A 71 0.45 -0.44 -22.30
CA THR A 71 1.23 0.35 -23.27
C THR A 71 1.92 1.56 -22.63
N GLU A 72 1.34 2.11 -21.56
CA GLU A 72 1.75 3.37 -20.92
C GLU A 72 1.45 3.33 -19.42
N THR A 73 2.23 2.57 -18.66
CA THR A 73 2.04 2.33 -17.22
C THR A 73 1.95 3.63 -16.40
N GLU A 74 2.63 4.69 -16.83
CA GLU A 74 2.59 6.03 -16.24
C GLU A 74 1.24 6.73 -16.35
N LYS A 75 0.35 6.25 -17.22
CA LYS A 75 -1.01 6.77 -17.39
C LYS A 75 -2.05 6.01 -16.57
N VAL A 76 -1.63 5.00 -15.81
CA VAL A 76 -2.48 4.38 -14.80
C VAL A 76 -2.71 5.40 -13.69
N ALA A 77 -3.97 5.70 -13.41
CA ALA A 77 -4.35 6.64 -12.36
C ALA A 77 -5.35 6.00 -11.41
N VAL A 78 -5.17 6.27 -10.12
CA VAL A 78 -6.15 5.95 -9.08
C VAL A 78 -6.89 7.23 -8.75
N VAL A 79 -8.20 7.21 -8.95
CA VAL A 79 -9.11 8.32 -8.69
C VAL A 79 -9.93 7.99 -7.45
N LEU A 80 -10.04 8.95 -6.54
CA LEU A 80 -10.96 8.88 -5.42
C LEU A 80 -12.26 9.57 -5.80
N GLU A 81 -13.35 8.83 -5.74
CA GLU A 81 -14.69 9.39 -5.79
C GLU A 81 -15.02 9.92 -4.39
N PRO A 82 -15.57 11.15 -4.30
CA PRO A 82 -15.89 11.75 -3.02
C PRO A 82 -16.92 10.90 -2.29
N ALA A 83 -16.75 10.78 -0.97
CA ALA A 83 -17.78 10.21 -0.12
C ALA A 83 -19.05 11.08 -0.16
N SER A 84 -20.20 10.47 0.07
CA SER A 84 -21.46 11.16 0.35
C SER A 84 -22.00 10.72 1.72
N GLU A 85 -23.09 11.33 2.21
CA GLU A 85 -23.68 10.95 3.50
C GLU A 85 -24.06 9.45 3.57
N ASP A 86 -24.42 8.86 2.43
CA ASP A 86 -24.89 7.48 2.34
C ASP A 86 -23.84 6.51 1.77
N LEU A 87 -22.72 7.00 1.23
CA LEU A 87 -21.72 6.17 0.55
C LEU A 87 -20.29 6.53 0.96
N PRO A 88 -19.48 5.56 1.42
CA PRO A 88 -18.06 5.76 1.65
C PRO A 88 -17.34 6.12 0.34
N PRO A 89 -16.15 6.75 0.43
CA PRO A 89 -15.37 7.08 -0.77
C PRO A 89 -15.04 5.80 -1.54
N ARG A 90 -15.09 5.89 -2.87
CA ARG A 90 -14.78 4.76 -3.76
C ARG A 90 -13.48 5.03 -4.50
N VAL A 91 -12.70 3.97 -4.68
CA VAL A 91 -11.48 4.00 -5.48
C VAL A 91 -11.86 3.55 -6.88
N SER A 92 -11.46 4.31 -7.89
CA SER A 92 -11.67 3.98 -9.31
C SER A 92 -10.32 4.00 -10.02
N ILE A 93 -10.02 2.98 -10.80
CA ILE A 93 -8.77 2.82 -11.53
C ILE A 93 -8.99 3.17 -12.99
N VAL A 94 -8.25 4.15 -13.49
CA VAL A 94 -8.23 4.51 -14.90
C VAL A 94 -7.01 3.88 -15.54
N LEU A 95 -7.24 3.04 -16.55
CA LEU A 95 -6.19 2.38 -17.30
C LEU A 95 -6.01 3.01 -18.69
N PRO A 96 -4.77 3.03 -19.22
CA PRO A 96 -4.55 3.19 -20.65
C PRO A 96 -5.08 1.96 -21.41
N PRO A 97 -5.09 2.00 -22.76
CA PRO A 97 -5.37 0.81 -23.54
C PRO A 97 -4.48 -0.36 -23.14
N THR A 98 -5.13 -1.50 -22.89
CA THR A 98 -4.49 -2.68 -22.29
C THR A 98 -5.03 -3.98 -22.87
N THR A 99 -4.18 -5.00 -22.89
CA THR A 99 -4.55 -6.40 -23.17
C THR A 99 -4.52 -7.27 -21.92
N ALA A 100 -4.34 -6.66 -20.73
CA ALA A 100 -4.32 -7.34 -19.45
C ALA A 100 -5.63 -8.08 -19.19
N ARG A 101 -5.53 -9.21 -18.48
CA ARG A 101 -6.69 -10.05 -18.13
C ARG A 101 -7.26 -9.70 -16.76
N ALA A 102 -6.41 -9.22 -15.87
CA ALA A 102 -6.78 -8.80 -14.53
C ALA A 102 -5.76 -7.79 -13.98
N LEU A 103 -6.13 -7.12 -12.91
CA LEU A 103 -5.26 -6.27 -12.11
C LEU A 103 -5.15 -6.86 -10.72
N VAL A 104 -3.95 -6.83 -10.15
CA VAL A 104 -3.76 -6.92 -8.70
C VAL A 104 -3.69 -5.51 -8.18
N VAL A 105 -4.60 -5.16 -7.27
CA VAL A 105 -4.69 -3.84 -6.65
C VAL A 105 -4.29 -3.98 -5.20
N LYS A 106 -3.33 -3.16 -4.77
CA LYS A 106 -2.84 -3.11 -3.39
C LYS A 106 -2.83 -1.66 -2.91
N ILE A 107 -3.34 -1.41 -1.72
CA ILE A 107 -3.25 -0.11 -1.04
C ILE A 107 -2.74 -0.32 0.38
N GLU A 108 -1.75 0.47 0.76
CA GLU A 108 -1.08 0.44 2.05
C GLU A 108 -1.11 1.83 2.72
N ASP A 109 -1.11 1.86 4.04
CA ASP A 109 -0.88 3.10 4.80
C ASP A 109 0.61 3.51 4.75
N ASP A 110 0.94 4.69 5.28
CA ASP A 110 2.34 5.20 5.33
C ASP A 110 3.27 4.40 6.27
N ARG A 111 2.76 3.32 6.90
CA ARG A 111 3.50 2.37 7.73
C ARG A 111 3.56 0.97 7.08
N ASP A 112 3.28 0.88 5.78
CA ASP A 112 3.26 -0.35 5.00
C ASP A 112 2.24 -1.40 5.49
N HIS A 113 1.19 -0.97 6.21
CA HIS A 113 0.10 -1.86 6.56
C HIS A 113 -0.86 -2.00 5.39
N LEU A 114 -1.18 -3.23 5.01
CA LEU A 114 -2.16 -3.53 3.97
C LEU A 114 -3.56 -3.07 4.40
N VAL A 115 -4.07 -2.06 3.70
CA VAL A 115 -5.43 -1.51 3.88
C VAL A 115 -6.40 -2.16 2.91
N TYR A 116 -5.95 -2.42 1.69
CA TYR A 116 -6.78 -3.01 0.65
C TYR A 116 -5.97 -3.92 -0.28
N TYR A 117 -6.58 -5.03 -0.67
CA TYR A 117 -6.06 -5.95 -1.65
C TYR A 117 -7.20 -6.59 -2.43
N ASP A 118 -7.11 -6.58 -3.76
CA ASP A 118 -8.08 -7.27 -4.60
C ASP A 118 -7.50 -7.64 -5.97
N ILE A 119 -8.15 -8.59 -6.63
CA ILE A 119 -7.84 -8.99 -8.00
C ILE A 119 -9.05 -8.69 -8.88
N VAL A 120 -8.95 -7.65 -9.70
CA VAL A 120 -10.05 -7.17 -10.54
C VAL A 120 -9.89 -7.70 -11.96
N THR A 121 -10.85 -8.51 -12.42
CA THR A 121 -10.84 -9.04 -13.80
C THR A 121 -11.22 -7.96 -14.81
N ILE A 122 -10.47 -7.87 -15.90
CA ILE A 122 -10.73 -6.92 -16.98
C ILE A 122 -11.59 -7.61 -18.04
N ASP A 123 -12.78 -7.07 -18.28
CA ASP A 123 -13.57 -7.48 -19.43
C ASP A 123 -12.97 -6.87 -20.71
N ARG A 124 -12.32 -7.73 -21.50
CA ARG A 124 -11.67 -7.37 -22.77
C ARG A 124 -12.66 -6.93 -23.86
N SER A 125 -13.97 -7.08 -23.64
CA SER A 125 -15.01 -6.54 -24.52
C SER A 125 -15.34 -5.07 -24.23
N SER A 126 -14.97 -4.57 -23.06
CA SER A 126 -15.17 -3.16 -22.70
C SER A 126 -14.14 -2.27 -23.42
N ALA A 127 -14.60 -1.15 -23.98
CA ALA A 127 -13.73 -0.21 -24.66
C ALA A 127 -12.61 0.25 -23.70
N ALA A 128 -11.39 0.33 -24.24
CA ALA A 128 -10.09 0.42 -23.57
C ALA A 128 -9.84 1.64 -22.64
N SER A 129 -10.90 2.31 -22.18
CA SER A 129 -10.86 3.54 -21.39
C SER A 129 -11.95 3.60 -20.30
N SER A 130 -12.63 2.50 -19.99
CA SER A 130 -13.64 2.50 -18.92
C SER A 130 -12.95 2.44 -17.55
N PRO A 131 -13.30 3.34 -16.60
CA PRO A 131 -12.82 3.22 -15.23
C PRO A 131 -13.21 1.86 -14.66
N ILE A 132 -12.24 1.17 -14.07
CA ILE A 132 -12.45 -0.09 -13.37
C ILE A 132 -12.62 0.27 -11.90
N SER A 133 -13.81 0.04 -11.37
CA SER A 133 -14.07 0.18 -9.95
C SER A 133 -13.93 -1.21 -9.32
N PRO A 134 -13.06 -1.39 -8.32
CA PRO A 134 -13.10 -2.58 -7.50
C PRO A 134 -14.44 -2.66 -6.77
N ASP A 135 -14.97 -3.88 -6.60
CA ASP A 135 -16.35 -4.09 -6.14
C ASP A 135 -16.56 -3.65 -4.67
N ALA A 136 -15.47 -3.55 -3.91
CA ALA A 136 -15.45 -3.17 -2.51
C ALA A 136 -15.19 -1.67 -2.31
N ALA A 137 -16.03 -1.03 -1.51
CA ALA A 137 -15.73 0.28 -0.96
C ALA A 137 -14.51 0.18 -0.03
N VAL A 138 -13.48 0.97 -0.32
CA VAL A 138 -12.29 1.04 0.52
C VAL A 138 -12.50 2.15 1.55
N ALA A 139 -12.59 1.78 2.82
CA ALA A 139 -12.66 2.75 3.91
C ALA A 139 -11.27 3.37 4.10
N LEU A 140 -11.02 4.48 3.40
CA LEU A 140 -9.83 5.30 3.57
C LEU A 140 -10.14 6.51 4.44
N GLU A 141 -9.30 6.78 5.43
CA GLU A 141 -9.48 7.90 6.35
C GLU A 141 -9.08 9.23 5.68
N ALA A 142 -9.87 10.27 5.93
CA ALA A 142 -9.60 11.59 5.37
C ALA A 142 -8.30 12.19 5.94
N GLY A 143 -7.46 12.73 5.06
CA GLY A 143 -6.18 13.36 5.42
C GLY A 143 -5.04 12.38 5.64
N GLU A 144 -5.28 11.07 5.64
CA GLU A 144 -4.22 10.06 5.70
C GLU A 144 -3.60 9.83 4.32
N LYS A 145 -2.30 9.55 4.30
CA LYS A 145 -1.56 9.22 3.08
C LYS A 145 -1.54 7.70 2.91
N TYR A 146 -1.90 7.27 1.70
CA TYR A 146 -1.83 5.87 1.30
C TYR A 146 -0.97 5.73 0.05
N HIS A 147 -0.32 4.58 -0.07
CA HIS A 147 0.44 4.15 -1.24
C HIS A 147 -0.36 3.09 -1.97
N TRP A 148 -0.42 3.18 -3.28
CA TRP A 148 -1.10 2.19 -4.11
C TRP A 148 -0.12 1.56 -5.08
N THR A 149 -0.35 0.28 -5.36
CA THR A 149 0.37 -0.50 -6.36
C THR A 149 -0.65 -1.26 -7.19
N ILE A 150 -0.52 -1.17 -8.50
CA ILE A 150 -1.37 -1.88 -9.46
C ILE A 150 -0.46 -2.67 -10.40
N SER A 151 -0.58 -3.99 -10.35
CA SER A 151 0.14 -4.88 -11.27
C SER A 151 -0.83 -5.53 -12.25
N ALA A 152 -0.56 -5.44 -13.54
CA ALA A 152 -1.45 -5.98 -14.56
C ALA A 152 -1.04 -7.39 -14.97
N ILE A 153 -1.95 -8.35 -14.84
CA ILE A 153 -1.71 -9.74 -15.21
C ILE A 153 -1.90 -9.88 -16.72
N CYS A 154 -0.79 -10.02 -17.45
CA CYS A 154 -0.81 -10.21 -18.91
C CYS A 154 -1.12 -11.67 -19.29
N GLY A 155 -0.61 -12.62 -18.50
CA GLY A 155 -0.70 -14.06 -18.72
C GLY A 155 -1.75 -14.77 -17.88
N GLU A 156 -1.49 -16.01 -17.48
CA GLU A 156 -2.39 -16.77 -16.58
C GLU A 156 -2.16 -16.45 -15.10
N ILE A 157 -0.94 -16.03 -14.78
CA ILE A 157 -0.49 -15.72 -13.43
C ILE A 157 0.29 -14.40 -13.45
N LEU A 158 0.38 -13.75 -12.30
CA LEU A 158 1.26 -12.60 -12.12
C LEU A 158 2.73 -13.06 -12.23
N THR A 159 3.53 -12.36 -13.03
CA THR A 159 4.95 -12.64 -13.21
C THR A 159 5.80 -11.39 -12.94
N VAL A 160 7.10 -11.57 -12.77
CA VAL A 160 8.06 -10.47 -12.57
C VAL A 160 8.18 -9.54 -13.79
N ASN A 161 7.71 -9.97 -14.96
CA ASN A 161 7.74 -9.18 -16.19
C ASN A 161 6.44 -8.40 -16.42
N ASP A 162 5.43 -8.62 -15.57
CA ASP A 162 4.16 -7.93 -15.69
C ASP A 162 4.31 -6.46 -15.26
N PRO A 163 3.71 -5.51 -16.02
CA PRO A 163 3.85 -4.09 -15.75
C PRO A 163 3.16 -3.72 -14.43
N THR A 164 3.83 -2.86 -13.66
CA THR A 164 3.35 -2.37 -12.36
C THR A 164 3.41 -0.85 -12.31
N ALA A 165 2.30 -0.24 -11.93
CA ALA A 165 2.17 1.19 -11.65
C ALA A 165 2.07 1.42 -10.14
N GLU A 166 2.60 2.55 -9.68
CA GLU A 166 2.60 2.93 -8.27
C GLU A 166 2.34 4.42 -8.09
N GLY A 167 1.86 4.79 -6.91
CA GLY A 167 1.69 6.18 -6.53
C GLY A 167 1.15 6.33 -5.12
N SER A 168 0.73 7.55 -4.79
CA SER A 168 0.12 7.85 -3.50
C SER A 168 -1.18 8.63 -3.69
N LEU A 169 -2.07 8.53 -2.70
CA LEU A 169 -3.29 9.32 -2.62
C LEU A 169 -3.51 9.81 -1.18
N VAL A 170 -4.27 10.89 -1.05
CA VAL A 170 -4.72 11.45 0.23
C VAL A 170 -6.21 11.73 0.09
N PRO A 171 -7.10 10.93 0.71
CA PRO A 171 -8.53 11.19 0.68
C PRO A 171 -8.83 12.54 1.31
N GLN A 172 -9.64 13.35 0.64
CA GLN A 172 -10.09 14.61 1.20
C GLN A 172 -11.37 14.41 1.99
N ALA A 173 -11.53 15.16 3.07
CA ALA A 173 -12.82 15.25 3.76
C ALA A 173 -13.85 15.88 2.81
N VAL A 174 -15.10 15.41 2.87
CA VAL A 174 -16.20 16.03 2.13
C VAL A 174 -16.38 17.46 2.66
N PRO A 175 -16.22 18.50 1.84
CA PRO A 175 -16.44 19.86 2.30
C PRO A 175 -17.92 20.04 2.64
N GLU A 176 -18.22 20.54 3.85
CA GLU A 176 -19.59 20.82 4.30
C GLU A 176 -20.36 21.76 3.33
N SER A 177 -19.66 22.54 2.50
CA SER A 177 -20.28 23.42 1.49
C SER A 177 -20.94 22.67 0.34
N SER A 178 -20.64 21.39 0.12
CA SER A 178 -21.36 20.54 -0.82
C SER A 178 -22.73 20.07 -0.29
N LEU A 179 -23.02 20.29 1.00
CA LEU A 179 -24.30 19.93 1.65
C LEU A 179 -25.37 21.04 1.55
N VAL A 180 -25.04 22.24 1.06
CA VAL A 180 -26.02 23.32 0.86
C VAL A 180 -26.50 23.31 -0.60
N GLY A 181 -27.34 22.33 -0.92
CA GLY A 181 -27.85 22.14 -2.28
C GLY A 181 -29.24 21.51 -2.36
N ILE A 182 -30.01 21.46 -1.27
CA ILE A 182 -31.43 21.12 -1.30
C ILE A 182 -32.18 22.00 -0.28
N GLU A 183 -32.14 23.33 -0.44
CA GLU A 183 -33.21 24.13 0.14
C GLU A 183 -34.44 23.92 -0.75
N ALA A 184 -35.42 23.20 -0.20
CA ALA A 184 -36.65 22.83 -0.86
C ALA A 184 -37.32 24.06 -1.51
N ILE A 185 -37.57 23.99 -2.82
CA ILE A 185 -38.57 24.84 -3.46
C ILE A 185 -39.92 24.33 -2.98
N VAL A 186 -40.34 24.76 -1.79
CA VAL A 186 -41.71 24.62 -1.32
C VAL A 186 -42.57 25.45 -2.26
N ALA A 187 -43.28 24.76 -3.16
CA ALA A 187 -44.28 25.39 -4.00
C ALA A 187 -45.35 26.05 -3.10
N PRO A 188 -45.76 27.30 -3.36
CA PRO A 188 -46.83 27.93 -2.58
C PRO A 188 -48.16 27.18 -2.81
N PRO A 189 -49.02 27.07 -1.78
CA PRO A 189 -50.30 26.40 -1.92
C PRO A 189 -51.18 27.14 -2.92
N THR A 190 -51.78 26.38 -3.84
CA THR A 190 -52.73 26.87 -4.83
C THR A 190 -53.98 27.41 -4.13
N PRO A 191 -54.50 28.60 -4.49
CA PRO A 191 -55.73 29.10 -3.90
C PRO A 191 -56.93 28.25 -4.32
N GLU A 192 -57.70 27.78 -3.33
CA GLU A 192 -59.01 27.15 -3.54
C GLU A 192 -59.97 28.12 -4.22
N THR A 193 -60.50 27.71 -5.37
CA THR A 193 -61.63 28.40 -6.01
C THR A 193 -62.92 27.89 -5.39
N LYS A 194 -63.67 28.82 -4.83
CA LYS A 194 -65.01 28.70 -4.23
C LYS A 194 -66.05 28.10 -5.17
#